data_AF-H0FAY4-F1
#
_entry.id   AF-H0FAY4-F1
#
_cell.length_a   1.000
_cell.length_b   1.000
_cell.length_c   1.000
_cell.angle_alpha   90.00
_cell.angle_beta   90.00
_cell.angle_gamma   90.00
#
_symmetry.space_group_name_H-M   'P 1'
#
loop_
_entity.id
_entity.type
_entity.pdbx_description
1 polymer ?
#
loop_
_entity_poly.entity_id
_entity_poly.type
_entity_poly.pdbx_seq_one_letter_code
_entity_poly.pdbx_strand_id
1 'polypeptide(L)'
;MRGPAAPPPQPGWALKAATAVVYAAILAWSVFSRGPEGLQAVAMLALGYAVILGLIVFAALAFFSLWRRFRTPRNRARVMLGLGVFLLAAVVPPFAEHNDDNRQRDIANAEIRKAIDTLRQQAAGGSGAPEDVPAIDPAPRASGPYGEMERVMKTVAGARLAQHRAYLQELQEIGLPRLFDARRLARDTGLIESRLILEQAERLVPGYRRQSLDVLNGMPALVRSLTIADAEKDKILAALQTSNAASNAKLTRLWDLESQILREFGQMITLLDDNRQYWYADKNELMFGRDGDLRRFRQHQESVSRMVGEQEQLGVQSLAAVPQAPLR
;
A
#
# COMPACT_ATOMS: atom_id res chain seq x y z
N MET A 1 -66.87 -34.69 -41.29
CA MET A 1 -66.23 -34.98 -39.99
C MET A 1 -64.74 -34.68 -40.11
N ARG A 2 -64.21 -33.66 -39.42
CA ARG A 2 -62.76 -33.43 -39.36
C ARG A 2 -62.20 -34.33 -38.26
N GLY A 3 -61.27 -35.22 -38.61
CA GLY A 3 -60.60 -36.11 -37.65
C GLY A 3 -59.83 -35.32 -36.57
N PRO A 4 -59.53 -35.95 -35.42
CA PRO A 4 -58.86 -35.28 -34.32
C PRO A 4 -57.50 -34.73 -34.78
N ALA A 5 -57.28 -33.43 -34.53
CA ALA A 5 -56.03 -32.76 -34.85
C ALA A 5 -54.87 -33.44 -34.12
N ALA A 6 -53.82 -33.81 -34.85
CA ALA A 6 -52.62 -34.42 -34.28
C ALA A 6 -52.03 -33.53 -33.16
N PRO A 7 -51.59 -34.11 -32.04
CA PRO A 7 -51.05 -33.34 -30.92
C PRO A 7 -49.81 -32.56 -31.37
N PRO A 8 -49.62 -31.32 -30.88
CA PRO A 8 -48.49 -30.49 -31.28
C PRO A 8 -47.16 -31.16 -30.87
N PRO A 9 -46.11 -31.04 -31.70
CA PRO A 9 -44.82 -31.69 -31.46
C PRO A 9 -44.20 -31.19 -30.15
N GLN A 10 -43.99 -32.09 -29.20
CA GLN A 10 -43.40 -31.77 -27.89
C GLN A 10 -41.88 -31.63 -27.97
N PRO A 11 -41.27 -30.79 -27.12
CA PRO A 11 -39.82 -30.72 -26.99
C PRO A 11 -39.28 -32.00 -26.33
N GLY A 12 -38.21 -32.56 -26.91
CA GLY A 12 -37.48 -33.70 -26.34
C GLY A 12 -36.80 -33.35 -25.02
N TRP A 13 -36.57 -34.36 -24.17
CA TRP A 13 -36.00 -34.21 -22.83
C TRP A 13 -34.65 -33.47 -22.82
N ALA A 14 -33.79 -33.73 -23.81
CA ALA A 14 -32.49 -33.09 -23.94
C ALA A 14 -32.59 -31.56 -24.09
N LEU A 15 -33.60 -31.05 -24.81
CA LEU A 15 -33.81 -29.61 -24.99
C LEU A 15 -34.26 -28.95 -23.68
N LYS A 16 -35.13 -29.62 -22.91
CA LYS A 16 -35.57 -29.15 -21.59
C LYS A 16 -34.41 -29.11 -20.59
N ALA A 17 -33.62 -30.19 -20.56
CA ALA A 17 -32.44 -30.28 -19.70
C ALA A 17 -31.42 -29.20 -20.03
N ALA A 18 -31.09 -29.01 -21.31
CA ALA A 18 -30.15 -27.96 -21.74
C ALA A 18 -30.65 -26.55 -21.37
N THR A 19 -31.95 -26.27 -21.55
CA THR A 19 -32.54 -24.98 -21.15
C THR A 19 -32.43 -24.78 -19.63
N ALA A 20 -32.79 -25.80 -18.83
CA ALA A 20 -32.70 -25.74 -17.38
C ALA A 20 -31.27 -25.48 -16.89
N VAL A 21 -30.28 -26.17 -17.47
CA VAL A 21 -28.86 -25.97 -17.14
C VAL A 21 -28.41 -24.55 -17.44
N VAL A 22 -28.76 -23.99 -18.61
CA VAL A 22 -28.38 -22.62 -18.98
C VAL A 22 -28.96 -21.58 -18.02
N TYR A 23 -30.26 -21.65 -17.70
CA TYR A 23 -30.85 -20.69 -16.77
C TYR A 23 -30.40 -20.89 -15.32
N ALA A 24 -30.16 -22.13 -14.88
CA ALA A 24 -29.56 -22.40 -13.58
C ALA A 24 -28.14 -21.84 -13.48
N ALA A 25 -27.34 -21.94 -14.55
CA ALA A 25 -26.01 -21.34 -14.61
C ALA A 25 -26.06 -19.82 -14.54
N ILE A 26 -26.97 -19.15 -15.30
CA ILE A 26 -27.16 -17.70 -15.23
C ILE A 26 -27.61 -17.25 -13.83
N LEU A 27 -28.51 -18.02 -13.19
CA LEU A 27 -28.99 -17.72 -11.84
C LEU A 27 -27.89 -17.85 -10.79
N ALA A 28 -27.22 -19.01 -10.73
CA ALA A 28 -26.11 -19.23 -9.82
C ALA A 28 -25.06 -18.12 -10.00
N TRP A 29 -24.72 -17.81 -11.23
CA TRP A 29 -23.80 -16.73 -11.57
C TRP A 29 -24.23 -15.36 -11.04
N SER A 30 -25.46 -14.94 -11.32
CA SER A 30 -25.97 -13.62 -10.92
C SER A 30 -25.96 -13.42 -9.41
N VAL A 31 -26.06 -14.52 -8.65
CA VAL A 31 -26.01 -14.51 -7.19
C VAL A 31 -24.57 -14.52 -6.68
N PHE A 32 -23.72 -15.40 -7.17
CA PHE A 32 -22.34 -15.53 -6.68
C PHE A 32 -21.45 -14.35 -7.06
N SER A 33 -21.68 -13.72 -8.22
CA SER A 33 -20.94 -12.52 -8.64
C SER A 33 -21.14 -11.29 -7.74
N ARG A 34 -22.18 -11.29 -6.89
CA ARG A 34 -22.47 -10.21 -5.93
C ARG A 34 -21.77 -10.39 -4.59
N GLY A 35 -21.05 -11.50 -4.37
CA GLY A 35 -20.38 -11.80 -3.11
C GLY A 35 -21.30 -11.77 -1.88
N PRO A 36 -22.44 -12.50 -1.87
CA PRO A 36 -23.41 -12.40 -0.78
C PRO A 36 -22.86 -12.93 0.55
N GLU A 37 -22.97 -12.11 1.60
CA GLU A 37 -22.60 -12.48 2.96
C GLU A 37 -23.74 -13.27 3.63
N GLY A 38 -23.87 -14.55 3.26
CA GLY A 38 -24.74 -15.52 3.92
C GLY A 38 -25.95 -16.01 3.09
N LEU A 39 -26.56 -17.10 3.57
CA LEU A 39 -27.62 -17.82 2.87
C LEU A 39 -28.87 -16.98 2.59
N GLN A 40 -29.20 -16.03 3.45
CA GLN A 40 -30.36 -15.15 3.28
C GLN A 40 -30.15 -14.17 2.10
N ALA A 41 -28.94 -13.61 1.96
CA ALA A 41 -28.58 -12.74 0.84
C ALA A 41 -28.55 -13.51 -0.49
N VAL A 42 -28.04 -14.76 -0.47
CA VAL A 42 -28.08 -15.68 -1.61
C VAL A 42 -29.54 -15.90 -2.07
N ALA A 43 -30.44 -16.23 -1.15
CA ALA A 43 -31.84 -16.50 -1.47
C ALA A 43 -32.56 -15.27 -2.04
N MET A 44 -32.34 -14.09 -1.45
CA MET A 44 -32.97 -12.85 -1.89
C MET A 44 -32.50 -12.41 -3.29
N LEU A 45 -31.19 -12.51 -3.56
CA LEU A 45 -30.63 -12.26 -4.89
C LEU A 45 -31.13 -13.28 -5.91
N ALA A 46 -31.15 -14.56 -5.57
CA ALA A 46 -31.61 -15.62 -6.47
C ALA A 46 -33.06 -15.38 -6.89
N LEU A 47 -33.92 -15.01 -5.94
CA LEU A 47 -35.33 -14.73 -6.20
C LEU A 47 -35.50 -13.49 -7.08
N GLY A 48 -34.77 -12.40 -6.78
CA GLY A 48 -34.78 -11.18 -7.60
C GLY A 48 -34.36 -11.43 -9.05
N TYR A 49 -33.25 -12.15 -9.26
CA TYR A 49 -32.77 -12.49 -10.60
C TYR A 49 -33.70 -13.47 -11.33
N ALA A 50 -34.30 -14.43 -10.62
CA ALA A 50 -35.27 -15.35 -11.19
C ALA A 50 -36.51 -14.60 -11.72
N VAL A 51 -37.00 -13.59 -11.00
CA VAL A 51 -38.12 -12.74 -11.46
C VAL A 51 -37.74 -11.97 -12.72
N ILE A 52 -36.58 -11.33 -12.75
CA ILE A 52 -36.12 -10.55 -13.91
C ILE A 52 -35.94 -11.45 -15.14
N LEU A 53 -35.28 -12.60 -14.99
CA LEU A 53 -35.12 -13.58 -16.07
C LEU A 53 -36.48 -14.10 -16.56
N GLY A 54 -37.40 -14.38 -15.63
CA GLY A 54 -38.77 -14.77 -15.96
C GLY A 54 -39.50 -13.72 -16.81
N LEU A 55 -39.37 -12.44 -16.46
CA LEU A 55 -39.96 -11.32 -17.23
C LEU A 55 -39.34 -11.20 -18.63
N ILE A 56 -38.02 -11.33 -18.76
CA ILE A 56 -37.31 -11.28 -20.05
C ILE A 56 -37.75 -12.45 -20.95
N VAL A 57 -37.81 -13.66 -20.40
CA VAL A 57 -38.28 -14.84 -21.13
C VAL A 57 -39.74 -14.67 -21.53
N PHE A 58 -40.59 -14.16 -20.64
CA PHE A 58 -42.00 -13.91 -20.92
C PHE A 58 -42.18 -12.90 -22.05
N ALA A 59 -41.46 -11.77 -22.00
CA ALA A 59 -41.49 -10.74 -23.04
C ALA A 59 -41.01 -11.29 -24.39
N ALA A 60 -39.92 -12.08 -24.41
CA ALA A 60 -39.42 -12.71 -25.63
C ALA A 60 -40.45 -13.68 -26.22
N LEU A 61 -41.08 -14.53 -25.39
CA LEU A 61 -42.12 -15.44 -25.85
C LEU A 61 -43.35 -14.71 -26.36
N ALA A 62 -43.78 -13.63 -25.70
CA ALA A 62 -44.89 -12.80 -26.14
C ALA A 62 -44.60 -12.18 -27.52
N PHE A 63 -43.40 -11.63 -27.70
CA PHE A 63 -42.93 -11.08 -28.97
C PHE A 63 -42.89 -12.12 -30.09
N PHE A 64 -42.25 -13.27 -29.85
CA PHE A 64 -42.17 -14.33 -30.86
C PHE A 64 -43.53 -15.02 -31.13
N SER A 65 -44.49 -14.96 -30.19
CA SER A 65 -45.82 -15.53 -30.37
C SER A 65 -46.71 -14.80 -31.38
N LEU A 66 -46.34 -13.58 -31.79
CA LEU A 66 -46.99 -12.84 -32.88
C LEU A 66 -46.82 -13.56 -34.23
N TRP A 67 -45.75 -14.34 -34.42
CA TRP A 67 -45.56 -15.16 -35.61
C TRP A 67 -46.11 -16.58 -35.43
N ARG A 68 -47.03 -16.99 -36.32
CA ARG A 68 -47.67 -18.33 -36.33
C ARG A 68 -46.65 -19.49 -36.26
N ARG A 69 -45.45 -19.32 -36.81
CA ARG A 69 -44.38 -20.32 -36.86
C ARG A 69 -43.76 -20.63 -35.49
N PHE A 70 -43.83 -19.73 -34.51
CA PHE A 70 -43.20 -19.88 -33.19
C PHE A 70 -44.19 -20.25 -32.07
N ARG A 71 -45.47 -20.46 -32.40
CA ARG A 71 -46.49 -20.86 -31.41
C ARG A 71 -46.39 -22.32 -30.96
N THR A 72 -45.62 -23.16 -31.65
CA THR A 72 -45.45 -24.57 -31.28
C THR A 72 -44.56 -24.73 -30.05
N PRO A 73 -44.86 -25.68 -29.15
CA PRO A 73 -44.12 -25.84 -27.89
C PRO A 73 -42.63 -26.17 -28.11
N ARG A 74 -42.30 -26.88 -29.19
CA ARG A 74 -40.91 -27.16 -29.58
C ARG A 74 -40.15 -25.90 -30.02
N ASN A 75 -40.79 -24.97 -30.73
CA ASN A 75 -40.14 -23.73 -31.16
C ASN A 75 -40.00 -22.73 -30.00
N ARG A 76 -40.95 -22.69 -29.06
CA ARG A 76 -40.82 -21.92 -27.80
C ARG A 76 -39.60 -22.36 -26.98
N ALA A 77 -39.38 -23.67 -26.84
CA ALA A 77 -38.21 -24.19 -26.14
C ALA A 77 -36.88 -23.84 -26.84
N ARG A 78 -36.85 -23.81 -28.19
CA ARG A 78 -35.68 -23.33 -28.95
C ARG A 78 -35.42 -21.84 -28.75
N VAL A 79 -36.47 -21.02 -28.72
CA VAL A 79 -36.35 -19.57 -28.44
C VAL A 79 -35.83 -19.33 -27.02
N MET A 80 -36.35 -20.05 -26.02
CA MET A 80 -35.86 -19.96 -24.64
C MET A 80 -34.37 -20.32 -24.51
N LEU A 81 -33.95 -21.40 -25.18
CA LEU A 81 -32.54 -21.84 -25.17
C LEU A 81 -31.64 -20.84 -25.89
N GLY A 82 -32.05 -20.37 -27.09
CA GLY A 82 -31.28 -19.36 -27.84
C GLY A 82 -31.11 -18.05 -27.06
N LEU A 83 -32.17 -17.60 -26.39
CA LEU A 83 -32.13 -16.42 -25.52
C LEU A 83 -31.21 -16.64 -24.30
N GLY A 84 -31.29 -17.82 -23.67
CA GLY A 84 -30.42 -18.17 -22.55
C GLY A 84 -28.95 -18.18 -22.94
N VAL A 85 -28.60 -18.78 -24.09
CA VAL A 85 -27.22 -18.79 -24.59
C VAL A 85 -26.75 -17.39 -24.96
N PHE A 86 -27.60 -16.56 -25.55
CA PHE A 86 -27.28 -15.16 -25.86
C PHE A 86 -27.01 -14.33 -24.60
N LEU A 87 -27.88 -14.45 -23.59
CA LEU A 87 -27.70 -13.76 -22.31
C LEU A 87 -26.44 -14.24 -21.59
N LEU A 88 -26.16 -15.54 -21.62
CA LEU A 88 -24.95 -16.10 -21.03
C LEU A 88 -23.70 -15.57 -21.76
N ALA A 89 -23.70 -15.56 -23.10
CA ALA A 89 -22.61 -15.02 -23.91
C ALA A 89 -22.41 -13.50 -23.72
N ALA A 90 -23.46 -12.73 -23.45
CA ALA A 90 -23.37 -11.30 -23.17
C ALA A 90 -22.74 -10.99 -21.80
N VAL A 91 -22.73 -11.96 -20.88
CA VAL A 91 -22.27 -11.78 -19.49
C VAL A 91 -20.86 -12.36 -19.27
N VAL A 92 -20.40 -13.28 -20.13
CA VAL A 92 -19.06 -13.88 -20.03
C VAL A 92 -17.91 -12.87 -20.20
N PRO A 93 -17.90 -11.96 -21.21
CA PRO A 93 -16.82 -11.00 -21.40
C PRO A 93 -16.57 -10.07 -20.21
N PRO A 94 -17.59 -9.38 -19.62
CA PRO A 94 -17.35 -8.47 -18.50
C PRO A 94 -16.90 -9.17 -17.21
N PHE A 95 -17.01 -10.49 -17.10
CA PHE A 95 -16.49 -11.23 -15.93
C PHE A 95 -15.05 -11.68 -16.09
N ALA A 96 -14.63 -12.07 -17.30
CA ALA A 96 -13.22 -12.34 -17.55
C ALA A 96 -12.40 -11.08 -17.20
N GLU A 97 -12.88 -9.91 -17.63
CA GLU A 97 -12.27 -8.61 -17.32
C GLU A 97 -12.36 -8.26 -15.82
N HIS A 98 -13.53 -8.38 -15.18
CA HIS A 98 -13.69 -8.02 -13.77
C HIS A 98 -12.90 -8.92 -12.80
N ASN A 99 -12.78 -10.21 -13.11
CA ASN A 99 -12.03 -11.15 -12.27
C ASN A 99 -10.52 -10.95 -12.43
N ASP A 100 -10.06 -10.62 -13.64
CA ASP A 100 -8.65 -10.24 -13.85
C ASP A 100 -8.32 -8.90 -13.19
N ASP A 101 -9.20 -7.89 -13.26
CA ASP A 101 -9.00 -6.60 -12.59
C ASP A 101 -8.89 -6.73 -11.06
N ASN A 102 -9.79 -7.48 -10.44
CA ASN A 102 -9.74 -7.73 -8.99
C ASN A 102 -8.45 -8.46 -8.59
N ARG A 103 -7.99 -9.41 -9.42
CA ARG A 103 -6.73 -10.12 -9.18
C ARG A 103 -5.52 -9.21 -9.32
N GLN A 104 -5.47 -8.36 -10.36
CA GLN A 104 -4.37 -7.39 -10.53
C GLN A 104 -4.34 -6.37 -9.39
N ARG A 105 -5.51 -5.93 -8.94
CA ARG A 105 -5.66 -5.04 -7.78
C ARG A 105 -5.12 -5.68 -6.50
N ASP A 106 -5.43 -6.94 -6.25
CA ASP A 106 -4.96 -7.66 -5.06
C ASP A 106 -3.44 -7.88 -5.09
N ILE A 107 -2.87 -8.18 -6.27
CA ILE A 107 -1.43 -8.28 -6.47
C ILE A 107 -0.75 -6.94 -6.17
N ALA A 108 -1.23 -5.84 -6.77
CA ALA A 108 -0.68 -4.50 -6.56
C ALA A 108 -0.74 -4.10 -5.08
N ASN A 109 -1.88 -4.31 -4.42
CA ASN A 109 -2.05 -4.00 -3.00
C ASN A 109 -1.11 -4.82 -2.11
N ALA A 110 -0.90 -6.11 -2.40
CA ALA A 110 0.02 -6.96 -1.65
C ALA A 110 1.47 -6.50 -1.79
N GLU A 111 1.88 -6.15 -3.01
CA GLU A 111 3.25 -5.68 -3.30
C GLU A 111 3.52 -4.28 -2.73
N ILE A 112 2.54 -3.37 -2.77
CA ILE A 112 2.63 -2.06 -2.09
C ILE A 112 2.75 -2.23 -0.58
N ARG A 113 1.95 -3.12 0.02
CA ARG A 113 2.05 -3.42 1.46
C ARG A 113 3.43 -3.96 1.82
N LYS A 114 3.97 -4.88 1.03
CA LYS A 114 5.31 -5.41 1.23
C LYS A 114 6.37 -4.30 1.21
N ALA A 115 6.30 -3.38 0.24
CA ALA A 115 7.21 -2.24 0.17
C ALA A 115 7.09 -1.31 1.40
N ILE A 116 5.87 -1.05 1.87
CA ILE A 116 5.62 -0.26 3.09
C ILE A 116 6.15 -0.98 4.33
N ASP A 117 5.96 -2.30 4.42
CA ASP A 117 6.45 -3.09 5.56
C ASP A 117 7.98 -3.15 5.58
N THR A 118 8.64 -3.21 4.41
CA THR A 118 10.10 -3.06 4.31
C THR A 118 10.56 -1.70 4.85
N LEU A 119 9.86 -0.61 4.52
CA LEU A 119 10.14 0.71 5.09
C LEU A 119 9.89 0.78 6.60
N ARG A 120 8.85 0.11 7.10
CA ARG A 120 8.54 0.05 8.54
C ARG A 120 9.59 -0.72 9.32
N GLN A 121 10.07 -1.84 8.79
CA GLN A 121 11.15 -2.61 9.41
C GLN A 121 12.42 -1.75 9.60
N GLN A 122 12.70 -0.85 8.64
CA GLN A 122 13.79 0.11 8.75
C GLN A 122 13.50 1.21 9.80
N ALA A 123 12.28 1.75 9.83
CA ALA A 123 11.91 2.82 10.76
C ALA A 123 11.75 2.36 12.22
N ALA A 124 11.49 1.07 12.46
CA ALA A 124 11.32 0.51 13.80
C ALA A 124 12.64 0.21 14.53
N GLY A 125 13.77 0.70 14.01
CA GLY A 125 15.05 0.65 14.74
C GLY A 125 15.49 -0.77 15.12
N GLY A 126 15.11 -1.79 14.32
CA GLY A 126 15.59 -3.15 14.53
C GLY A 126 17.11 -3.12 14.59
N SER A 127 17.69 -3.73 15.63
CA SER A 127 19.12 -3.77 15.98
C SER A 127 20.06 -4.36 14.91
N GLY A 128 19.62 -4.48 13.66
CA GLY A 128 20.42 -4.85 12.50
C GLY A 128 21.03 -3.62 11.82
N ALA A 129 22.07 -3.86 11.03
CA ALA A 129 22.73 -2.82 10.28
C ALA A 129 21.79 -2.28 9.17
N PRO A 130 21.96 -1.03 8.69
CA PRO A 130 21.19 -0.47 7.58
C PRO A 130 21.15 -1.36 6.31
N GLU A 131 22.15 -2.22 6.18
CA GLU A 131 22.38 -3.17 5.09
C GLU A 131 21.44 -4.39 5.11
N ASP A 132 20.80 -4.70 6.25
CA ASP A 132 20.00 -5.93 6.42
C ASP A 132 18.59 -5.83 5.83
N VAL A 133 18.14 -4.62 5.50
CA VAL A 133 16.84 -4.42 4.84
C VAL A 133 17.00 -4.70 3.34
N PRO A 134 16.12 -5.48 2.69
CA PRO A 134 16.21 -5.71 1.24
C PRO A 134 15.91 -4.43 0.44
N ALA A 135 16.49 -4.27 -0.74
CA ALA A 135 16.11 -3.20 -1.66
C ALA A 135 14.69 -3.43 -2.21
N ILE A 136 13.98 -2.34 -2.52
CA ILE A 136 12.66 -2.40 -3.16
C ILE A 136 12.87 -2.40 -4.67
N ASP A 137 12.49 -3.50 -5.31
CA ASP A 137 12.45 -3.60 -6.77
C ASP A 137 11.31 -2.71 -7.31
N PRO A 138 11.59 -1.72 -8.19
CA PRO A 138 10.55 -0.86 -8.76
C PRO A 138 9.69 -1.56 -9.82
N ALA A 139 10.07 -2.76 -10.29
CA ALA A 139 9.30 -3.48 -11.29
C ALA A 139 7.92 -3.89 -10.76
N PRO A 140 6.83 -3.54 -11.46
CA PRO A 140 5.49 -3.92 -11.06
C PRO A 140 5.25 -5.41 -11.34
N ARG A 141 4.50 -6.07 -10.45
CA ARG A 141 4.00 -7.44 -10.66
C ARG A 141 2.58 -7.46 -11.20
N ALA A 142 1.79 -6.44 -10.89
CA ALA A 142 0.49 -6.24 -11.52
C ALA A 142 0.65 -5.68 -12.93
N SER A 143 -0.35 -5.91 -13.77
CA SER A 143 -0.46 -5.33 -15.11
C SER A 143 -1.50 -4.20 -15.14
N GLY A 144 -1.54 -3.46 -16.26
CA GLY A 144 -2.52 -2.40 -16.48
C GLY A 144 -2.37 -1.23 -15.49
N PRO A 145 -3.48 -0.52 -15.19
CA PRO A 145 -3.46 0.64 -14.30
C PRO A 145 -2.94 0.36 -12.88
N TYR A 146 -3.18 -0.84 -12.37
CA TYR A 146 -2.70 -1.26 -11.05
C TYR A 146 -1.19 -1.49 -11.01
N GLY A 147 -0.61 -2.05 -12.08
CA GLY A 147 0.85 -2.16 -12.23
C GLY A 147 1.54 -0.80 -12.30
N GLU A 148 0.92 0.15 -13.01
CA GLU A 148 1.41 1.53 -13.10
C GLU A 148 1.44 2.21 -11.73
N MET A 149 0.39 2.04 -10.92
CA MET A 149 0.36 2.53 -9.54
C MET A 149 1.41 1.84 -8.66
N GLU A 150 1.48 0.52 -8.72
CA GLU A 150 2.45 -0.29 -7.97
C GLU A 150 3.88 0.22 -8.23
N ARG A 151 4.22 0.45 -9.49
CA ARG A 151 5.51 1.00 -9.92
C ARG A 151 5.82 2.35 -9.31
N VAL A 152 4.88 3.30 -9.33
CA VAL A 152 5.09 4.63 -8.72
C VAL A 152 5.33 4.51 -7.22
N MET A 153 4.51 3.71 -6.54
CA MET A 153 4.60 3.53 -5.09
C MET A 153 5.91 2.86 -4.69
N LYS A 154 6.32 1.81 -5.41
CA LYS A 154 7.61 1.14 -5.21
C LYS A 154 8.80 2.04 -5.54
N THR A 155 8.70 2.88 -6.56
CA THR A 155 9.76 3.85 -6.92
C THR A 155 9.96 4.87 -5.81
N VAL A 156 8.87 5.47 -5.29
CA VAL A 156 8.93 6.42 -4.19
C VAL A 156 9.45 5.75 -2.90
N ALA A 157 8.94 4.55 -2.61
CA ALA A 157 9.38 3.76 -1.46
C ALA A 157 10.88 3.42 -1.54
N GLY A 158 11.35 2.94 -2.69
CA GLY A 158 12.75 2.61 -2.94
C GLY A 158 13.66 3.84 -2.86
N ALA A 159 13.24 4.98 -3.39
CA ALA A 159 14.00 6.23 -3.29
C ALA A 159 14.19 6.67 -1.84
N ARG A 160 13.13 6.62 -1.02
CA ARG A 160 13.20 6.97 0.41
C ARG A 160 14.08 5.99 1.19
N LEU A 161 13.96 4.69 0.91
CA LEU A 161 14.78 3.64 1.50
C LEU A 161 16.27 3.86 1.20
N ALA A 162 16.60 4.12 -0.06
CA ALA A 162 17.97 4.39 -0.50
C ALA A 162 18.54 5.66 0.13
N GLN A 163 17.76 6.75 0.20
CA GLN A 163 18.17 7.99 0.86
C GLN A 163 18.49 7.78 2.34
N HIS A 164 17.65 7.05 3.07
CA HIS A 164 17.89 6.77 4.48
C HIS A 164 19.12 5.88 4.70
N ARG A 165 19.33 4.88 3.84
CA ARG A 165 20.55 4.05 3.89
C ARG A 165 21.82 4.88 3.67
N ALA A 166 21.80 5.71 2.63
CA ALA A 166 22.93 6.60 2.34
C ALA A 166 23.22 7.51 3.54
N TYR A 167 22.18 8.09 4.16
CA TYR A 167 22.35 8.90 5.36
C TYR A 167 23.02 8.15 6.51
N LEU A 168 22.52 6.95 6.84
CA LEU A 168 23.11 6.14 7.92
C LEU A 168 24.54 5.70 7.60
N GLN A 169 24.83 5.39 6.33
CA GLN A 169 26.18 5.05 5.89
C GLN A 169 27.12 6.25 6.05
N GLU A 170 26.73 7.45 5.61
CA GLU A 170 27.56 8.65 5.77
C GLU A 170 27.79 8.98 7.26
N LEU A 171 26.76 8.81 8.12
CA LEU A 171 26.93 8.94 9.57
C LEU A 171 27.92 7.91 10.16
N GLN A 172 27.90 6.67 9.65
CA GLN A 172 28.82 5.61 10.05
C GLN A 172 30.25 5.93 9.61
N GLU A 173 30.45 6.42 8.39
CA GLU A 173 31.74 6.83 7.83
C GLU A 173 32.35 8.01 8.59
N ILE A 174 31.53 9.01 8.96
CA ILE A 174 31.93 10.12 9.84
C ILE A 174 32.31 9.61 11.24
N GLY A 175 31.78 8.45 11.66
CA GLY A 175 32.09 7.83 12.95
C GLY A 175 31.11 8.19 14.07
N LEU A 176 29.93 8.73 13.74
CA LEU A 176 28.90 9.08 14.73
C LEU A 176 28.53 7.90 15.67
N PRO A 177 28.41 6.63 15.20
CA PRO A 177 28.10 5.50 16.10
C PRO A 177 29.15 5.29 17.20
N ARG A 178 30.39 5.72 16.96
CA ARG A 178 31.47 5.62 17.93
C ARG A 178 31.57 6.87 18.81
N LEU A 179 30.78 7.92 18.60
CA LEU A 179 30.90 9.24 19.26
C LEU A 179 31.01 9.15 20.79
N PHE A 180 30.31 8.22 21.44
CA PHE A 180 30.36 8.04 22.90
C PHE A 180 31.19 6.84 23.36
N ASP A 181 32.05 6.28 22.51
CA ASP A 181 33.05 5.29 22.94
C ASP A 181 34.00 5.92 23.97
N ALA A 182 33.93 5.42 25.21
CA ALA A 182 34.70 5.92 26.33
C ALA A 182 36.22 5.89 26.07
N ARG A 183 36.75 4.86 25.41
CA ARG A 183 38.20 4.75 25.15
C ARG A 183 38.67 5.78 24.14
N ARG A 184 37.84 6.05 23.12
CA ARG A 184 38.13 7.09 22.12
C ARG A 184 38.07 8.47 22.77
N LEU A 185 36.99 8.77 23.49
CA LEU A 185 36.81 10.04 24.20
C LEU A 185 37.97 10.33 25.16
N ALA A 186 38.45 9.33 25.89
CA ALA A 186 39.58 9.51 26.81
C ALA A 186 40.90 9.87 26.11
N ARG A 187 41.05 9.56 24.82
CA ARG A 187 42.23 9.88 23.99
C ARG A 187 42.05 11.15 23.17
N ASP A 188 40.80 11.56 22.92
CA ASP A 188 40.43 12.77 22.20
C ASP A 188 40.68 14.01 23.07
N THR A 189 41.89 14.58 22.95
CA THR A 189 42.31 15.71 23.78
C THR A 189 41.56 16.97 23.34
N GLY A 190 40.82 17.59 24.26
CA GLY A 190 39.95 18.74 23.98
C GLY A 190 38.69 18.37 23.19
N LEU A 191 38.37 17.08 23.07
CA LEU A 191 37.21 16.56 22.36
C LEU A 191 37.06 17.09 20.91
N ILE A 192 38.18 17.36 20.25
CA ILE A 192 38.24 17.99 18.93
C ILE A 192 37.67 17.04 17.87
N GLU A 193 38.05 15.76 17.90
CA GLU A 193 37.51 14.75 16.99
C GLU A 193 36.00 14.63 17.16
N SER A 194 35.53 14.61 18.41
CA SER A 194 34.10 14.52 18.74
C SER A 194 33.29 15.71 18.24
N ARG A 195 33.83 16.94 18.36
CA ARG A 195 33.22 18.15 17.79
C ARG A 195 33.18 18.11 16.26
N LEU A 196 34.25 17.61 15.63
CA LEU A 196 34.32 17.47 14.18
C LEU A 196 33.29 16.44 13.65
N ILE A 197 33.14 15.30 14.33
CA ILE A 197 32.11 14.29 14.02
C ILE A 197 30.72 14.93 14.02
N LEU A 198 30.41 15.70 15.06
CA LEU A 198 29.12 16.38 15.19
C LEU A 198 28.91 17.45 14.14
N GLU A 199 29.92 18.28 13.87
CA GLU A 199 29.85 19.31 12.83
C GLU A 199 29.60 18.71 11.44
N GLN A 200 30.26 17.58 11.13
CA GLN A 200 30.05 16.86 9.87
C GLN A 200 28.64 16.26 9.81
N ALA A 201 28.17 15.62 10.88
CA ALA A 201 26.82 15.06 10.95
C ALA A 201 25.73 16.15 10.79
N GLU A 202 25.87 17.29 11.47
CA GLU A 202 24.94 18.41 11.36
C GLU A 202 24.87 18.99 9.94
N ARG A 203 25.99 18.98 9.20
CA ARG A 203 26.05 19.44 7.80
C ARG A 203 25.28 18.55 6.84
N LEU A 204 25.12 17.26 7.14
CA LEU A 204 24.37 16.33 6.29
C LEU A 204 22.86 16.57 6.34
N VAL A 205 22.33 16.90 7.52
CA VAL A 205 20.89 16.96 7.80
C VAL A 205 20.11 17.85 6.81
N PRO A 206 20.53 19.10 6.50
CA PRO A 206 19.79 19.95 5.57
C PRO A 206 19.70 19.37 4.15
N GLY A 207 20.75 18.67 3.70
CA GLY A 207 20.80 18.04 2.39
C GLY A 207 19.78 16.90 2.28
N TYR A 208 19.83 15.96 3.22
CA TYR A 208 18.91 14.83 3.25
C TYR A 208 17.46 15.23 3.54
N ARG A 209 17.24 16.26 4.37
CA ARG A 209 15.92 16.87 4.56
C ARG A 209 15.33 17.37 3.25
N ARG A 210 16.10 18.12 2.46
CA ARG A 210 15.67 18.63 1.17
C ARG A 210 15.37 17.50 0.19
N GLN A 211 16.31 16.56 0.03
CA GLN A 211 16.13 15.42 -0.86
C GLN A 211 14.88 14.58 -0.52
N SER A 212 14.58 14.41 0.78
CA SER A 212 13.40 13.67 1.22
C SER A 212 12.10 14.41 0.90
N LEU A 213 12.08 15.74 1.05
CA LEU A 213 10.93 16.57 0.67
C LEU A 213 10.73 16.61 -0.85
N ASP A 214 11.82 16.64 -1.62
CA ASP A 214 11.77 16.64 -3.09
C ASP A 214 11.13 15.36 -3.63
N VAL A 215 11.38 14.20 -3.01
CA VAL A 215 10.72 12.94 -3.39
C VAL A 215 9.21 13.01 -3.22
N LEU A 216 8.71 13.57 -2.10
CA LEU A 216 7.27 13.74 -1.88
C LEU A 216 6.67 14.79 -2.81
N ASN A 217 7.34 15.92 -2.97
CA ASN A 217 6.88 17.01 -3.85
C ASN A 217 6.94 16.63 -5.34
N GLY A 218 7.75 15.64 -5.72
CA GLY A 218 7.83 15.07 -7.06
C GLY A 218 6.71 14.08 -7.40
N MET A 219 5.97 13.56 -6.41
CA MET A 219 4.90 12.58 -6.62
C MET A 219 3.83 13.01 -7.64
N PRO A 220 3.34 14.27 -7.66
CA PRO A 220 2.38 14.71 -8.67
C PRO A 220 2.89 14.60 -10.10
N ALA A 221 4.20 14.82 -10.33
CA ALA A 221 4.79 14.67 -11.66
C ALA A 221 4.84 13.19 -12.08
N LEU A 222 5.19 12.30 -11.15
CA LEU A 222 5.15 10.85 -11.38
C LEU A 222 3.74 10.37 -11.74
N VAL A 223 2.72 10.81 -10.99
CA VAL A 223 1.31 10.46 -11.26
C VAL A 223 0.85 10.95 -12.64
N ARG A 224 1.25 12.15 -13.07
CA ARG A 224 0.91 12.66 -14.40
C ARG A 224 1.51 11.83 -15.53
N SER A 225 2.70 11.25 -15.30
CA SER A 225 3.40 10.40 -16.26
C SER A 225 2.84 8.98 -16.39
N LEU A 226 1.88 8.59 -15.53
CA LEU A 226 1.28 7.27 -15.57
C LEU A 226 0.49 7.02 -16.85
N THR A 227 0.52 5.77 -17.33
CA THR A 227 -0.20 5.34 -18.54
C THR A 227 -1.61 4.87 -18.21
N ILE A 228 -2.37 5.70 -17.48
CA ILE A 228 -3.74 5.42 -16.99
C ILE A 228 -4.72 6.50 -17.47
N ALA A 229 -6.02 6.26 -17.26
CA ALA A 229 -7.06 7.23 -17.65
C ALA A 229 -6.92 8.55 -16.88
N ASP A 230 -7.16 9.68 -17.53
CA ASP A 230 -7.00 11.01 -16.90
C ASP A 230 -7.92 11.19 -15.68
N ALA A 231 -9.14 10.65 -15.74
CA ALA A 231 -10.07 10.64 -14.60
C ALA A 231 -9.53 9.89 -13.37
N GLU A 232 -8.65 8.89 -13.57
CA GLU A 232 -7.97 8.20 -12.47
C GLU A 232 -6.80 9.02 -11.94
N LYS A 233 -6.01 9.64 -12.83
CA LYS A 233 -4.94 10.57 -12.44
C LYS A 233 -5.47 11.70 -11.57
N ASP A 234 -6.58 12.30 -11.95
CA ASP A 234 -7.19 13.42 -11.20
C ASP A 234 -7.62 12.99 -9.79
N LYS A 235 -8.18 11.79 -9.63
CA LYS A 235 -8.52 11.23 -8.31
C LYS A 235 -7.27 11.06 -7.44
N ILE A 236 -6.19 10.53 -8.00
CA ILE A 236 -4.93 10.33 -7.29
C ILE A 236 -4.30 11.68 -6.92
N LEU A 237 -4.28 12.64 -7.84
CA LEU A 237 -3.75 13.99 -7.61
C LEU A 237 -4.53 14.71 -6.52
N ALA A 238 -5.86 14.60 -6.49
CA ALA A 238 -6.69 15.16 -5.42
C ALA A 238 -6.40 14.52 -4.05
N ALA A 239 -6.22 13.19 -4.02
CA ALA A 239 -5.83 12.48 -2.81
C ALA A 239 -4.44 12.90 -2.32
N LEU A 240 -3.47 13.06 -3.23
CA LEU A 240 -2.14 13.56 -2.93
C LEU A 240 -2.17 15.00 -2.41
N GLN A 241 -2.93 15.90 -3.04
CA GLN A 241 -3.07 17.28 -2.56
C GLN A 241 -3.59 17.33 -1.12
N THR A 242 -4.54 16.46 -0.79
CA THR A 242 -5.13 16.37 0.55
C THR A 242 -4.13 15.83 1.58
N SER A 243 -3.28 14.87 1.21
CA SER A 243 -2.32 14.23 2.13
C SER A 243 -0.95 14.92 2.18
N ASN A 244 -0.57 15.71 1.18
CA ASN A 244 0.79 16.23 1.01
C ASN A 244 1.21 17.13 2.18
N ALA A 245 0.33 18.06 2.61
CA ALA A 245 0.66 18.97 3.71
C ALA A 245 0.94 18.21 5.02
N ALA A 246 0.13 17.20 5.34
CA ALA A 246 0.32 16.38 6.53
C ALA A 246 1.59 15.52 6.44
N SER A 247 1.86 14.93 5.27
CA SER A 247 3.07 14.14 5.03
C SER A 247 4.34 14.98 5.11
N ASN A 248 4.34 16.19 4.53
CA ASN A 248 5.47 17.12 4.60
C ASN A 248 5.71 17.63 6.03
N ALA A 249 4.65 17.90 6.79
CA ALA A 249 4.77 18.31 8.18
C ALA A 249 5.40 17.21 9.05
N LYS A 250 4.95 15.95 8.89
CA LYS A 250 5.54 14.80 9.59
C LYS A 250 7.00 14.59 9.23
N LEU A 251 7.35 14.65 7.94
CA LEU A 251 8.73 14.50 7.48
C LEU A 251 9.62 15.64 7.99
N THR A 252 9.11 16.87 7.98
CA THR A 252 9.80 18.03 8.55
C THR A 252 10.09 17.82 10.03
N ARG A 253 9.09 17.38 10.81
CA ARG A 253 9.26 17.09 12.24
C ARG A 253 10.32 16.02 12.49
N LEU A 254 10.38 14.98 11.67
CA LEU A 254 11.39 13.92 11.79
C LEU A 254 12.82 14.46 11.63
N TRP A 255 13.05 15.34 10.66
CA TRP A 255 14.35 15.98 10.46
C TRP A 255 14.68 17.06 11.50
N ASP A 256 13.66 17.74 12.03
CA ASP A 256 13.84 18.67 13.15
C ASP A 256 14.22 17.93 14.43
N LEU A 257 13.69 16.71 14.67
CA LEU A 257 14.10 15.84 15.77
C LEU A 257 15.55 15.38 15.60
N GLU A 258 15.95 15.01 14.38
CA GLU A 258 17.35 14.65 14.09
C GLU A 258 18.32 15.78 14.45
N SER A 259 17.98 17.01 14.05
CA SER A 259 18.77 18.21 14.39
C SER A 259 18.78 18.49 15.91
N GLN A 260 17.74 18.12 16.65
CA GLN A 260 17.73 18.25 18.11
C GLN A 260 18.60 17.17 18.77
N ILE A 261 18.56 15.93 18.28
CA ILE A 261 19.39 14.83 18.78
C ILE A 261 20.88 15.16 18.63
N LEU A 262 21.32 15.63 17.46
CA LEU A 262 22.72 16.03 17.25
C LEU A 262 23.15 17.18 18.18
N ARG A 263 22.25 18.14 18.44
CA ARG A 263 22.51 19.21 19.41
C ARG A 263 22.63 18.70 20.84
N GLU A 264 21.79 17.76 21.26
CA GLU A 264 21.92 17.11 22.59
C GLU A 264 23.25 16.35 22.71
N PHE A 265 23.68 15.67 21.65
CA PHE A 265 25.02 15.08 21.62
C PHE A 265 26.12 16.13 21.76
N GLY A 266 25.98 17.30 21.12
CA GLY A 266 26.87 18.44 21.32
C GLY A 266 26.90 18.95 22.77
N GLN A 267 25.76 19.01 23.45
CA GLN A 267 25.69 19.38 24.87
C GLN A 267 26.41 18.35 25.75
N MET A 268 26.27 17.06 25.44
CA MET A 268 26.99 15.99 26.16
C MET A 268 28.51 16.12 25.97
N ILE A 269 28.98 16.35 24.74
CA ILE A 269 30.41 16.57 24.47
C ILE A 269 30.92 17.83 25.17
N THR A 270 30.16 18.92 25.16
CA THR A 270 30.53 20.17 25.85
C THR A 270 30.64 19.95 27.37
N LEU A 271 29.67 19.25 27.97
CA LEU A 271 29.69 18.90 29.38
C LEU A 271 30.93 18.08 29.77
N LEU A 272 31.33 17.13 28.92
CA LEU A 272 32.54 16.34 29.11
C LEU A 272 33.80 17.20 28.98
N ASP A 273 33.86 18.11 28.01
CA ASP A 273 35.03 18.96 27.81
C ASP A 273 35.24 19.92 29.00
N ASP A 274 34.17 20.60 29.42
CA ASP A 274 34.17 21.55 30.54
C ASP A 274 34.59 20.90 31.87
N ASN A 275 34.37 19.58 32.01
CA ASN A 275 34.62 18.82 33.23
C ASN A 275 35.69 17.74 33.05
N ARG A 276 36.66 17.95 32.14
CA ARG A 276 37.67 16.93 31.75
C ARG A 276 38.38 16.21 32.90
N GLN A 277 38.65 16.93 33.99
CA GLN A 277 39.33 16.40 35.18
C GLN A 277 38.43 15.55 36.10
N TYR A 278 37.11 15.58 35.88
CA TYR A 278 36.10 14.92 36.71
C TYR A 278 35.44 13.74 36.02
N TRP A 279 35.98 13.26 34.90
CA TRP A 279 35.57 11.99 34.30
C TRP A 279 36.77 11.23 33.73
N TYR A 280 36.62 9.92 33.64
CA TYR A 280 37.61 9.04 33.02
C TYR A 280 36.90 7.86 32.36
N ALA A 281 37.61 7.17 31.46
CA ALA A 281 37.12 5.93 30.88
C ALA A 281 37.58 4.75 31.73
N ASP A 282 36.66 3.89 32.15
CA ASP A 282 36.97 2.56 32.65
C ASP A 282 36.39 1.52 31.69
N LYS A 283 37.26 0.69 31.12
CA LYS A 283 36.94 -0.26 30.04
C LYS A 283 36.18 0.41 28.88
N ASN A 284 34.86 0.28 28.83
CA ASN A 284 33.99 0.81 27.76
C ASN A 284 32.96 1.81 28.32
N GLU A 285 33.11 2.24 29.57
CA GLU A 285 32.15 3.08 30.26
C GLU A 285 32.79 4.40 30.68
N LEU A 286 31.97 5.45 30.64
CA LEU A 286 32.31 6.79 31.14
C LEU A 286 32.02 6.85 32.64
N MET A 287 33.07 7.02 33.43
CA MET A 287 32.99 7.20 34.88
C MET A 287 33.07 8.68 35.22
N PHE A 288 32.17 9.15 36.09
CA PHE A 288 32.13 10.53 36.56
C PHE A 288 32.52 10.59 38.03
N GLY A 289 33.46 11.46 38.38
CA GLY A 289 33.86 11.74 39.76
C GLY A 289 32.91 12.68 40.50
N ARG A 290 31.91 13.24 39.81
CA ARG A 290 30.90 14.13 40.36
C ARG A 290 29.50 13.67 39.96
N ASP A 291 28.64 13.45 40.96
CA ASP A 291 27.24 13.06 40.71
C ASP A 291 26.45 14.13 39.96
N GLY A 292 26.81 15.41 40.11
CA GLY A 292 26.18 16.51 39.39
C GLY A 292 26.35 16.39 37.87
N ASP A 293 27.56 16.04 37.43
CA ASP A 293 27.90 15.92 36.01
C ASP A 293 27.27 14.66 35.41
N LEU A 294 27.30 13.55 36.16
CA LEU A 294 26.58 12.32 35.78
C LEU A 294 25.08 12.55 35.60
N ARG A 295 24.44 13.31 36.50
CA ARG A 295 23.01 13.64 36.39
C ARG A 295 22.71 14.47 35.15
N ARG A 296 23.51 15.51 34.87
CA ARG A 296 23.34 16.34 33.65
C ARG A 296 23.54 15.50 32.39
N PHE A 297 24.55 14.65 32.36
CA PHE A 297 24.81 13.76 31.23
C PHE A 297 23.63 12.81 30.98
N ARG A 298 23.07 12.20 32.03
CA ARG A 298 21.88 11.35 31.94
C ARG A 298 20.64 12.11 31.47
N GLN A 299 20.45 13.36 31.88
CA GLN A 299 19.34 14.19 31.40
C GLN A 299 19.37 14.40 29.88
N HIS A 300 20.55 14.62 29.31
CA HIS A 300 20.72 14.69 27.86
C HIS A 300 20.43 13.33 27.19
N GLN A 301 20.92 12.22 27.75
CA GLN A 301 20.61 10.88 27.25
C GLN A 301 19.11 10.57 27.26
N GLU A 302 18.40 10.93 28.34
CA GLU A 302 16.95 10.76 28.45
C GLU A 302 16.20 11.61 27.41
N SER A 303 16.69 12.82 27.14
CA SER A 303 16.13 13.70 26.11
C SER A 303 16.29 13.10 24.72
N VAL A 304 17.48 12.56 24.40
CA VAL A 304 17.73 11.81 23.16
C VAL A 304 16.80 10.61 23.05
N SER A 305 16.73 9.75 24.07
CA SER A 305 15.86 8.56 24.06
C SER A 305 14.39 8.91 23.81
N ARG A 306 13.92 10.03 24.36
CA ARG A 306 12.56 10.53 24.11
C ARG A 306 12.36 10.96 22.66
N MET A 307 13.32 11.68 22.10
CA MET A 307 13.26 12.13 20.70
C MET A 307 13.33 10.97 19.72
N VAL A 308 14.19 9.97 19.98
CA VAL A 308 14.26 8.74 19.19
C VAL A 308 12.92 7.98 19.25
N GLY A 309 12.33 7.85 20.43
CA GLY A 309 10.98 7.27 20.56
C GLY A 309 9.90 8.04 19.79
N GLU A 310 9.99 9.37 19.74
CA GLU A 310 9.10 10.18 18.89
C GLU A 310 9.37 9.94 17.39
N GLN A 311 10.64 9.84 16.97
CA GLN A 311 11.01 9.53 15.59
C GLN A 311 10.48 8.16 15.16
N GLU A 312 10.57 7.12 16.00
CA GLU A 312 10.02 5.79 15.69
C GLU A 312 8.49 5.85 15.51
N GLN A 313 7.79 6.53 16.41
CA GLN A 313 6.33 6.71 16.31
C GLN A 313 5.94 7.47 15.04
N LEU A 314 6.65 8.56 14.71
CA LEU A 314 6.43 9.33 13.50
C LEU A 314 6.85 8.58 12.23
N GLY A 315 7.89 7.75 12.29
CA GLY A 315 8.35 6.90 11.20
C GLY A 315 7.26 5.91 10.79
N VAL A 316 6.72 5.17 11.75
CA VAL A 316 5.60 4.24 11.55
C VAL A 316 4.36 4.97 10.98
N GLN A 317 4.07 6.18 11.44
CA GLN A 317 2.91 6.98 11.03
C GLN A 317 3.08 7.79 9.72
N SER A 318 4.31 8.11 9.32
CA SER A 318 4.63 8.88 8.10
C SER A 318 4.80 7.97 6.89
N LEU A 319 5.23 6.72 7.12
CA LEU A 319 5.26 5.66 6.10
C LEU A 319 3.86 5.09 5.82
N ALA A 320 2.98 5.12 6.83
CA ALA A 320 1.55 4.85 6.69
C ALA A 320 0.77 5.97 5.97
N ALA A 321 1.37 7.16 5.74
CA ALA A 321 0.73 8.30 5.08
C ALA A 321 0.90 8.30 3.55
N VAL A 322 1.71 7.37 3.00
CA VAL A 322 1.61 6.96 1.60
C VAL A 322 0.16 6.51 1.37
N PRO A 323 -0.58 7.05 0.38
CA PRO A 323 -2.02 6.93 0.33
C PRO A 323 -2.45 5.47 0.46
N GLN A 324 -2.95 5.13 1.66
CA GLN A 324 -3.53 3.82 1.97
C GLN A 324 -4.92 3.67 1.38
N ALA A 325 -5.29 4.48 0.39
CA ALA A 325 -6.50 4.22 -0.34
C ALA A 325 -6.30 2.85 -0.99
N PRO A 326 -7.00 1.78 -0.52
CA PRO A 326 -7.01 0.57 -1.32
C PRO A 326 -7.45 1.04 -2.70
N LEU A 327 -6.69 0.65 -3.71
CA LEU A 327 -7.15 0.73 -5.09
C LEU A 327 -8.59 0.17 -5.06
N ARG A 328 -9.59 1.02 -5.27
CA ARG A 328 -11.01 0.68 -5.13
C ARG A 328 -11.52 0.20 -6.48
#